data_AF-F6Q7C3-F1
#
_entry.id   AF-F6Q7C3-F1
#
_cell.length_a   1.000
_cell.length_b   1.000
_cell.length_c   1.000
_cell.angle_alpha   90.00
_cell.angle_beta   90.00
_cell.angle_gamma   90.00
#
_symmetry.space_group_name_H-M   'P 1'
#
loop_
_entity.id
_entity.type
_entity.pdbx_description
1 polymer ?
#
loop_
_entity_poly.entity_id
_entity_poly.type
_entity_poly.pdbx_seq_one_letter_code
_entity_poly.pdbx_strand_id
1 'polypeptide(L)'
;MRAMRLAASLLCLACLLHGARCLRIAAFNIRSFGENKMSNDTISDYIVRILNQYDIALVQEVRDKYLVAVGKLLDKLNRETSNSYHFVASEPLGRNSYKERYLFVFRPDKVSVLDSYYYDDGCTPCGNDTFSREPVVVKFSSPTTVVKEFVIVPLHAAPKDAVSEIDALYDVYLDVRLRWNMEDIMFMGDFNADCSYVTPSQWPSIRLRTSSTFQWLIPDTADTTVTPTDCAYDRNVRVTSTGQKRLMIKKRICFQTKNCRNLIPDQSNLFFLS
;
A
#
# COMPACT_ATOMS: atom_id res chain seq x y z
N MET A 1 49.04 19.12 -2.84
CA MET A 1 47.79 19.94 -2.79
C MET A 1 46.76 19.57 -3.88
N ARG A 2 47.12 19.45 -5.16
CA ARG A 2 46.16 19.10 -6.25
C ARG A 2 45.50 17.72 -6.09
N ALA A 3 46.26 16.67 -5.79
CA ALA A 3 45.73 15.31 -5.62
C ALA A 3 44.71 15.21 -4.46
N MET A 4 44.94 15.95 -3.37
CA MET A 4 44.05 16.01 -2.21
C MET A 4 42.74 16.73 -2.52
N ARG A 5 42.77 17.76 -3.37
CA ARG A 5 41.58 18.45 -3.88
C ARG A 5 40.78 17.58 -4.85
N LEU A 6 41.46 16.82 -5.72
CA LEU A 6 40.84 15.86 -6.64
C LEU A 6 40.17 14.70 -5.89
N ALA A 7 40.85 14.13 -4.89
CA ALA A 7 40.28 13.08 -4.04
C ALA A 7 39.05 13.58 -3.26
N ALA A 8 39.11 14.77 -2.67
CA ALA A 8 37.97 15.39 -1.99
C ALA A 8 36.80 15.69 -2.93
N SER A 9 37.08 16.08 -4.18
CA SER A 9 36.05 16.35 -5.20
C SER A 9 35.38 15.06 -5.68
N LEU A 10 36.14 13.98 -5.89
CA LEU A 10 35.62 12.65 -6.23
C LEU A 10 34.82 12.04 -5.09
N LEU A 11 35.26 12.23 -3.83
CA LEU A 11 34.52 11.79 -2.64
C LEU A 11 33.21 12.58 -2.49
N CYS A 12 33.23 13.90 -2.70
CA CYS A 12 32.01 14.71 -2.72
C CYS A 12 31.06 14.29 -3.84
N LEU A 13 31.55 14.01 -5.05
CA LEU A 13 30.73 13.55 -6.17
C LEU A 13 30.13 12.16 -5.89
N ALA A 14 30.90 11.25 -5.30
CA ALA A 14 30.43 9.93 -4.86
C ALA A 14 29.39 10.02 -3.73
N CYS A 15 29.54 10.97 -2.81
CA CYS A 15 28.56 11.28 -1.77
C CYS A 15 27.28 11.94 -2.32
N LEU A 16 27.40 12.80 -3.34
CA LEU A 16 26.27 13.40 -4.05
C LEU A 16 25.49 12.36 -4.87
N LEU A 17 26.17 11.35 -5.41
CA LEU A 17 25.56 10.20 -6.10
C LEU A 17 24.88 9.20 -5.14
N HIS A 18 25.24 9.20 -3.86
CA HIS A 18 24.64 8.38 -2.81
C HIS A 18 23.39 9.00 -2.16
N GLY A 19 22.72 9.93 -2.84
CA GLY A 19 21.40 10.37 -2.42
C GLY A 19 20.48 9.16 -2.26
N ALA A 20 20.08 8.86 -1.02
CA ALA A 20 19.13 7.78 -0.74
C ALA A 20 17.93 7.95 -1.68
N ARG A 21 17.72 6.98 -2.56
CA ARG A 21 16.59 7.01 -3.50
C ARG A 21 15.32 6.77 -2.70
N CYS A 22 14.30 7.58 -2.95
CA CYS A 22 12.98 7.37 -2.34
C CYS A 22 12.24 6.28 -3.10
N LEU A 23 11.66 5.30 -2.39
CA LEU A 23 10.67 4.42 -2.96
C LEU A 23 9.34 5.14 -3.06
N ARG A 24 8.66 4.98 -4.19
CA ARG A 24 7.27 5.39 -4.39
C ARG A 24 6.37 4.19 -4.12
N ILE A 25 5.56 4.29 -3.06
CA ILE A 25 4.63 3.25 -2.64
C ILE A 25 3.21 3.81 -2.66
N ALA A 26 2.27 3.07 -3.20
CA ALA A 26 0.85 3.45 -3.22
C ALA A 26 -0.07 2.27 -2.87
N ALA A 27 -1.25 2.61 -2.38
CA ALA A 27 -2.40 1.72 -2.36
C ALA A 27 -3.47 2.30 -3.31
N PHE A 28 -4.15 1.43 -4.04
CA PHE A 28 -5.13 1.82 -5.05
C PHE A 28 -6.29 0.83 -5.05
N ASN A 29 -7.44 1.25 -4.50
CA ASN A 29 -8.69 0.56 -4.74
C ASN A 29 -9.14 0.81 -6.20
N ILE A 30 -9.10 -0.24 -7.03
CA ILE A 30 -9.63 -0.20 -8.39
C ILE A 30 -10.96 -0.94 -8.37
N ARG A 31 -12.06 -0.18 -8.27
CA ARG A 31 -13.42 -0.72 -8.18
C ARG A 31 -13.63 -1.91 -9.11
N SER A 32 -13.94 -3.09 -8.57
CA SER A 32 -14.17 -4.33 -9.34
C SER A 32 -13.11 -4.60 -10.42
N PHE A 33 -11.83 -4.51 -10.07
CA PHE A 33 -10.74 -4.89 -10.96
C PHE A 33 -10.90 -6.35 -11.39
N GLY A 34 -10.89 -6.61 -12.69
CA GLY A 34 -11.12 -7.95 -13.23
C GLY A 34 -11.08 -7.95 -14.76
N GLU A 35 -11.49 -9.07 -15.35
CA GLU A 35 -11.31 -9.31 -16.79
C GLU A 35 -11.98 -8.27 -17.68
N ASN A 36 -13.17 -7.77 -17.30
CA ASN A 36 -13.88 -6.73 -18.04
C ASN A 36 -13.06 -5.43 -18.13
N LYS A 37 -12.49 -4.97 -17.00
CA LYS A 37 -11.66 -3.76 -16.97
C LYS A 37 -10.35 -3.96 -17.74
N MET A 38 -9.72 -5.12 -17.60
CA MET A 38 -8.45 -5.41 -18.28
C MET A 38 -8.60 -5.73 -19.76
N SER A 39 -9.80 -6.03 -20.25
CA SER A 39 -10.08 -6.22 -21.69
C SER A 39 -10.47 -4.92 -22.40
N ASN A 40 -10.72 -3.84 -21.64
CA ASN A 40 -10.88 -2.50 -22.20
C ASN A 40 -9.51 -1.82 -22.29
N ASP A 41 -9.00 -1.62 -23.50
CA ASP A 41 -7.66 -1.05 -23.69
C ASP A 41 -7.52 0.35 -23.10
N THR A 42 -8.52 1.21 -23.24
CA THR A 42 -8.47 2.56 -22.67
C THR A 42 -8.35 2.53 -21.14
N ILE A 43 -9.17 1.72 -20.47
CA ILE A 43 -9.15 1.59 -19.00
C ILE A 43 -7.83 0.96 -18.54
N SER A 44 -7.44 -0.15 -19.16
CA SER A 44 -6.23 -0.88 -18.77
C SER A 44 -4.96 -0.06 -19.01
N ASP A 45 -4.90 0.76 -20.06
CA ASP A 45 -3.76 1.65 -20.32
C ASP A 45 -3.66 2.76 -19.26
N TYR A 46 -4.79 3.29 -18.77
CA TYR A 46 -4.78 4.20 -17.62
C TYR A 46 -4.29 3.52 -16.35
N ILE A 47 -4.75 2.30 -16.05
CA ILE A 47 -4.29 1.52 -14.90
C ILE A 47 -2.76 1.32 -14.98
N VAL A 48 -2.25 0.87 -16.13
CA VAL A 48 -0.81 0.67 -16.37
C VAL A 48 -0.03 1.98 -16.21
N ARG A 49 -0.54 3.09 -16.74
CA ARG A 49 0.08 4.42 -16.59
C ARG A 49 0.16 4.87 -15.14
N ILE A 50 -0.86 4.58 -14.33
CA ILE A 50 -0.87 4.90 -12.90
C ILE A 50 0.14 4.03 -12.17
N LEU A 51 0.07 2.70 -12.34
CA LEU A 51 0.94 1.75 -11.63
C LEU A 51 2.43 1.94 -11.97
N ASN A 52 2.74 2.32 -13.23
CA ASN A 52 4.11 2.60 -13.67
C ASN A 52 4.83 3.71 -12.88
N GLN A 53 4.10 4.56 -12.16
CA GLN A 53 4.68 5.64 -11.34
C GLN A 53 5.25 5.15 -10.01
N TYR A 54 4.95 3.92 -9.61
CA TYR A 54 5.26 3.37 -8.28
C TYR A 54 6.25 2.21 -8.36
N ASP A 55 7.10 2.11 -7.35
CA ASP A 55 8.03 0.99 -7.16
C ASP A 55 7.33 -0.20 -6.49
N ILE A 56 6.33 0.07 -5.63
CA ILE A 56 5.40 -0.91 -5.05
C ILE A 56 4.00 -0.30 -5.12
N ALA A 57 3.03 -1.07 -5.61
CA ALA A 57 1.61 -0.71 -5.56
C ALA A 57 0.80 -1.86 -4.99
N LEU A 58 -0.03 -1.56 -3.99
CA LEU A 58 -1.12 -2.43 -3.54
C LEU A 58 -2.36 -2.10 -4.37
N VAL A 59 -2.93 -3.10 -5.03
CA VAL A 59 -4.21 -3.03 -5.73
C VAL A 59 -5.25 -3.83 -4.93
N GLN A 60 -6.40 -3.21 -4.71
CA GLN A 60 -7.53 -3.76 -3.96
C GLN A 60 -8.75 -3.91 -4.86
N GLU A 61 -9.80 -4.58 -4.37
CA GLU A 61 -10.99 -4.97 -5.16
C GLU A 61 -10.66 -5.85 -6.38
N VAL A 62 -9.61 -6.69 -6.29
CA VAL A 62 -9.25 -7.64 -7.35
C VAL A 62 -10.25 -8.80 -7.34
N ARG A 63 -11.19 -8.77 -8.28
CA ARG A 63 -12.20 -9.80 -8.51
C ARG A 63 -11.82 -10.64 -9.72
N ASP A 64 -10.80 -11.46 -9.51
CA ASP A 64 -10.19 -12.27 -10.56
C ASP A 64 -9.94 -13.69 -10.05
N LYS A 65 -10.90 -14.58 -10.31
CA LYS A 65 -10.89 -15.94 -9.76
C LYS A 65 -9.65 -16.73 -10.20
N TYR A 66 -9.25 -16.57 -11.47
CA TYR A 66 -8.20 -17.37 -12.10
C TYR A 66 -6.95 -16.54 -12.46
N LEU A 67 -6.82 -15.33 -11.92
CA LEU A 67 -5.69 -14.42 -12.16
C LEU A 67 -5.49 -14.04 -13.65
N VAL A 68 -6.54 -14.10 -14.46
CA VAL A 68 -6.50 -13.79 -15.90
C VAL A 68 -6.30 -12.28 -16.13
N ALA A 69 -7.00 -11.44 -15.37
CA ALA A 69 -6.86 -10.00 -15.41
C ALA A 69 -5.50 -9.55 -14.84
N VAL A 70 -5.03 -10.22 -13.78
CA VAL A 70 -3.69 -10.00 -13.23
C VAL A 70 -2.61 -10.35 -14.26
N GLY A 71 -2.74 -11.48 -14.97
CA GLY A 71 -1.85 -11.85 -16.07
C GLY A 71 -1.82 -10.79 -17.17
N LYS A 72 -2.99 -10.37 -17.67
CA LYS A 72 -3.10 -9.29 -18.66
C LYS A 72 -2.45 -7.98 -18.19
N LEU A 73 -2.56 -7.66 -16.90
CA LEU A 73 -1.94 -6.46 -16.32
C LEU A 73 -0.42 -6.56 -16.34
N LEU A 74 0.15 -7.71 -15.95
CA LEU A 74 1.59 -7.92 -15.99
C LEU A 74 2.14 -7.98 -17.41
N ASP A 75 1.41 -8.58 -18.36
CA ASP A 75 1.78 -8.56 -19.77
C ASP A 75 1.92 -7.11 -20.27
N LYS A 76 0.97 -6.23 -19.93
CA LYS A 76 1.06 -4.81 -20.28
C LYS A 76 2.20 -4.09 -19.53
N LEU A 77 2.38 -4.32 -18.23
CA LEU A 77 3.44 -3.68 -17.44
C LEU A 77 4.86 -4.11 -17.85
N ASN A 78 5.01 -5.35 -18.32
CA ASN A 78 6.29 -5.94 -18.72
C ASN A 78 6.52 -5.94 -20.24
N ARG A 79 5.64 -5.29 -21.01
CA ARG A 79 5.66 -5.29 -22.49
C ARG A 79 6.97 -4.74 -23.06
N GLU A 80 7.38 -3.55 -22.59
CA GLU A 80 8.56 -2.84 -23.13
C GLU A 80 9.88 -3.36 -22.53
N THR A 81 9.82 -3.90 -21.32
CA THR A 81 10.99 -4.43 -20.63
C THR A 81 10.55 -5.61 -19.78
N SER A 82 11.00 -6.80 -20.18
CA SER A 82 10.71 -8.03 -19.47
C SER A 82 11.13 -7.93 -18.00
N ASN A 83 10.31 -8.48 -17.10
CA ASN A 83 10.51 -8.45 -15.65
C ASN A 83 10.60 -7.03 -15.05
N SER A 84 9.94 -6.03 -15.65
CA SER A 84 9.82 -4.69 -15.04
C SER A 84 9.05 -4.71 -13.72
N TYR A 85 8.10 -5.63 -13.59
CA TYR A 85 7.25 -5.82 -12.43
C TYR A 85 7.05 -7.31 -12.13
N HIS A 86 7.18 -7.64 -10.86
CA HIS A 86 6.76 -8.89 -10.25
C HIS A 86 5.50 -8.65 -9.41
N PHE A 87 4.88 -9.72 -8.92
CA PHE A 87 3.67 -9.62 -8.13
C PHE A 87 3.60 -10.61 -6.96
N VAL A 88 2.76 -10.27 -5.98
CA VAL A 88 2.23 -11.18 -4.95
C VAL A 88 0.72 -10.98 -4.94
N ALA A 89 -0.05 -12.06 -5.09
CA ALA A 89 -1.51 -12.01 -5.01
C ALA A 89 -2.00 -12.92 -3.87
N SER A 90 -2.97 -12.44 -3.10
CA SER A 90 -3.64 -13.26 -2.10
C SER A 90 -4.60 -14.27 -2.76
N GLU A 91 -5.04 -15.26 -1.99
CA GLU A 91 -6.28 -16.00 -2.28
C GLU A 91 -7.52 -15.07 -2.27
N PRO A 92 -8.68 -15.49 -2.82
CA PRO A 92 -9.91 -14.72 -2.68
C PRO A 92 -10.38 -14.70 -1.23
N LEU A 93 -10.40 -13.52 -0.62
CA LEU A 93 -10.78 -13.25 0.77
C LEU A 93 -12.16 -12.57 0.84
N GLY A 94 -12.88 -12.78 1.93
CA GLY A 94 -14.27 -12.31 2.09
C GLY A 94 -15.03 -13.21 3.05
N ARG A 95 -16.00 -12.71 3.81
CA ARG A 95 -16.86 -13.57 4.65
C ARG A 95 -17.91 -14.36 3.87
N ASN A 96 -18.42 -13.78 2.77
CA ASN A 96 -19.53 -14.34 2.00
C ASN A 96 -19.09 -14.75 0.58
N SER A 97 -20.01 -14.94 -0.35
CA SER A 97 -19.70 -15.32 -1.74
C SER A 97 -18.98 -14.22 -2.53
N TYR A 98 -19.08 -12.97 -2.09
CA TYR A 98 -18.32 -11.87 -2.64
C TYR A 98 -16.89 -11.92 -2.06
N LYS A 99 -15.93 -12.22 -2.93
CA LYS A 99 -14.51 -12.33 -2.60
C LYS A 99 -13.66 -11.38 -3.43
N GLU A 100 -12.55 -10.94 -2.85
CA GLU A 100 -11.55 -10.06 -3.45
C GLU A 100 -10.15 -10.55 -3.12
N ARG A 101 -9.16 -10.16 -3.93
CA ARG A 101 -7.74 -10.39 -3.63
C ARG A 101 -7.04 -9.07 -3.30
N TYR A 102 -6.00 -9.14 -2.49
CA TYR A 102 -4.94 -8.14 -2.46
C TYR A 102 -3.90 -8.50 -3.53
N LEU A 103 -3.47 -7.51 -4.31
CA LEU A 103 -2.42 -7.67 -5.30
C LEU A 103 -1.32 -6.63 -5.06
N PHE A 104 -0.13 -7.10 -4.70
CA PHE A 104 1.07 -6.29 -4.74
C PHE A 104 1.73 -6.41 -6.09
N VAL A 105 2.05 -5.29 -6.72
CA VAL A 105 2.84 -5.20 -7.94
C VAL A 105 4.08 -4.37 -7.64
N PHE A 106 5.28 -4.89 -7.90
CA PHE A 106 6.52 -4.26 -7.47
C PHE A 106 7.67 -4.42 -8.46
N ARG A 107 8.59 -3.46 -8.46
CA ARG A 107 9.78 -3.46 -9.33
C ARG A 107 10.92 -4.28 -8.71
N PRO A 108 11.32 -5.42 -9.30
CA PRO A 108 12.31 -6.31 -8.69
C PRO A 108 13.74 -5.74 -8.67
N ASP A 109 14.04 -4.70 -9.48
CA ASP A 109 15.31 -3.97 -9.43
C ASP A 109 15.39 -2.97 -8.25
N LYS A 110 14.27 -2.73 -7.56
CA LYS A 110 14.15 -1.80 -6.43
C LYS A 110 13.98 -2.51 -5.10
N VAL A 111 13.18 -3.58 -5.09
CA VAL A 111 12.81 -4.33 -3.89
C VAL A 111 12.70 -5.82 -4.19
N SER A 112 12.78 -6.63 -3.15
CA SER A 112 12.52 -8.08 -3.22
C SER A 112 11.59 -8.49 -2.10
N VAL A 113 10.67 -9.43 -2.36
CA VAL A 113 9.86 -10.03 -1.31
C VAL A 113 10.71 -11.07 -0.59
N LEU A 114 10.80 -10.93 0.73
CA LEU A 114 11.54 -11.86 1.58
C LEU A 114 10.65 -12.95 2.15
N ASP A 115 9.43 -12.59 2.54
CA ASP A 115 8.46 -13.49 3.16
C ASP A 115 7.05 -12.86 3.08
N SER A 116 6.02 -13.69 3.23
CA SER A 116 4.63 -13.23 3.33
C SER A 116 3.75 -14.24 4.07
N TYR A 117 2.75 -13.77 4.81
CA TYR A 117 1.76 -14.62 5.46
C TYR A 117 0.38 -13.96 5.53
N TYR A 118 -0.65 -14.78 5.72
CA TYR A 118 -2.00 -14.33 6.02
C TYR A 118 -2.10 -14.14 7.53
N TYR A 119 -2.54 -12.97 7.98
CA TYR A 119 -2.89 -12.78 9.38
C TYR A 119 -4.09 -13.68 9.71
N ASP A 120 -3.93 -14.50 10.74
CA ASP A 120 -4.98 -15.38 11.26
C ASP A 120 -5.56 -14.70 12.50
N ASP A 121 -6.75 -14.14 12.37
CA ASP A 121 -7.48 -13.48 13.46
C ASP A 121 -8.44 -14.42 14.19
N GLY A 122 -8.38 -15.72 13.87
CA GLY A 122 -9.21 -16.76 14.45
C GLY A 122 -10.11 -17.46 13.44
N CYS A 123 -11.18 -18.08 13.92
CA CYS A 123 -12.06 -18.90 13.09
C CYS A 123 -13.38 -18.21 12.75
N THR A 124 -13.64 -18.04 11.45
CA THR A 124 -14.91 -17.50 10.92
C THR A 124 -16.15 -18.27 11.38
N PRO A 125 -16.19 -19.62 11.38
CA PRO A 125 -17.36 -20.36 11.86
C PRO A 125 -17.63 -20.19 13.35
N CYS A 126 -16.64 -19.72 14.11
CA CYS A 126 -16.74 -19.52 15.57
C CYS A 126 -17.21 -18.12 15.95
N GLY A 127 -17.32 -17.19 14.99
CA GLY A 127 -17.73 -15.81 15.24
C GLY A 127 -16.63 -14.89 15.78
N ASN A 128 -15.37 -15.32 15.76
CA ASN A 128 -14.22 -14.52 16.21
C ASN A 128 -13.47 -13.81 15.06
N ASP A 129 -13.92 -13.98 13.83
CA ASP A 129 -13.35 -13.37 12.63
C ASP A 129 -13.61 -11.86 12.60
N THR A 130 -12.54 -11.07 12.75
CA THR A 130 -12.58 -9.62 12.86
C THR A 130 -12.51 -8.96 11.50
N PHE A 131 -11.68 -9.47 10.59
CA PHE A 131 -11.49 -8.92 9.25
C PHE A 131 -12.40 -9.61 8.24
N SER A 132 -13.18 -8.84 7.48
CA SER A 132 -13.87 -9.41 6.33
C SER A 132 -12.89 -9.91 5.25
N ARG A 133 -11.69 -9.34 5.18
CA ARG A 133 -10.59 -9.70 4.27
C ARG A 133 -9.29 -9.64 5.04
N GLU A 134 -8.84 -10.79 5.48
CA GLU A 134 -7.66 -11.01 6.32
C GLU A 134 -6.41 -10.35 5.70
N PRO A 135 -5.66 -9.53 6.43
CA PRO A 135 -4.45 -8.89 5.88
C PRO A 135 -3.41 -9.91 5.38
N VAL A 136 -2.96 -9.75 4.14
CA VAL A 136 -1.78 -10.46 3.63
C VAL A 136 -0.53 -9.63 3.85
N VAL A 137 0.18 -9.97 4.91
CA VAL A 137 1.37 -9.27 5.37
C VAL A 137 2.56 -9.64 4.50
N VAL A 138 3.23 -8.65 3.91
CA VAL A 138 4.37 -8.87 3.00
C VAL A 138 5.61 -8.16 3.51
N LYS A 139 6.72 -8.90 3.67
CA LYS A 139 8.04 -8.39 4.05
C LYS A 139 8.87 -8.10 2.80
N PHE A 140 9.34 -6.87 2.67
CA PHE A 140 10.19 -6.42 1.57
C PHE A 140 11.61 -6.12 2.04
N SER A 141 12.59 -6.41 1.17
CA SER A 141 13.93 -5.83 1.23
C SER A 141 14.04 -4.65 0.27
N SER A 142 14.71 -3.58 0.69
CA SER A 142 15.06 -2.43 -0.14
C SER A 142 16.51 -2.01 0.08
N PRO A 143 17.45 -2.56 -0.70
CA PRO A 143 18.89 -2.29 -0.50
C PRO A 143 19.28 -0.84 -0.78
N THR A 144 18.45 -0.10 -1.53
CA THR A 144 18.75 1.28 -1.98
C THR A 144 18.20 2.37 -1.07
N THR A 145 17.30 2.04 -0.13
CA THR A 145 16.75 3.00 0.84
C THR A 145 17.49 2.92 2.18
N VAL A 146 17.11 3.79 3.12
CA VAL A 146 17.64 3.78 4.49
C VAL A 146 17.06 2.62 5.29
N VAL A 147 15.78 2.32 5.07
CA VAL A 147 15.07 1.21 5.71
C VAL A 147 15.28 -0.03 4.84
N LYS A 148 16.19 -0.90 5.25
CA LYS A 148 16.63 -2.04 4.43
C LYS A 148 15.60 -3.15 4.34
N GLU A 149 14.77 -3.30 5.36
CA GLU A 149 13.66 -4.22 5.40
C GLU A 149 12.46 -3.49 5.99
N PHE A 150 11.28 -3.73 5.45
CA PHE A 150 10.03 -3.21 5.99
C PHE A 150 8.88 -4.15 5.64
N VAL A 151 7.78 -3.98 6.34
CA VAL A 151 6.56 -4.77 6.16
C VAL A 151 5.45 -3.86 5.65
N ILE A 152 4.69 -4.34 4.66
CA ILE A 152 3.42 -3.73 4.28
C ILE A 152 2.28 -4.64 4.69
N VAL A 153 1.28 -4.06 5.36
CA VAL A 153 0.04 -4.70 5.78
C VAL A 153 -1.12 -4.02 5.03
N PRO A 154 -1.80 -4.74 4.13
CA PRO A 154 -2.95 -4.21 3.41
C PRO A 154 -4.22 -4.30 4.28
N LEU A 155 -5.12 -3.33 4.12
CA LEU A 155 -6.51 -3.46 4.57
C LEU A 155 -7.44 -2.80 3.56
N HIS A 156 -8.40 -3.56 3.06
CA HIS A 156 -9.62 -3.05 2.45
C HIS A 156 -10.73 -3.31 3.45
N ALA A 157 -11.13 -2.31 4.23
CA ALA A 157 -12.01 -2.52 5.38
C ALA A 157 -13.45 -2.77 4.93
N ALA A 158 -14.20 -3.64 5.60
CA ALA A 158 -15.64 -3.69 5.39
C ALA A 158 -16.28 -2.38 5.90
N PRO A 159 -17.06 -1.63 5.10
CA PRO A 159 -17.53 -0.29 5.50
C PRO A 159 -18.32 -0.27 6.83
N LYS A 160 -19.08 -1.33 7.12
CA LYS A 160 -19.85 -1.45 8.37
C LYS A 160 -19.01 -1.78 9.59
N ASP A 161 -17.84 -2.38 9.38
CA ASP A 161 -16.94 -2.87 10.42
C ASP A 161 -15.62 -2.07 10.43
N ALA A 162 -15.57 -0.93 9.74
CA ALA A 162 -14.36 -0.14 9.55
C ALA A 162 -13.67 0.22 10.87
N VAL A 163 -14.44 0.64 11.89
CA VAL A 163 -13.89 0.96 13.21
C VAL A 163 -13.19 -0.24 13.84
N SER A 164 -13.82 -1.42 13.85
CA SER A 164 -13.26 -2.64 14.44
C SER A 164 -12.07 -3.18 13.64
N GLU A 165 -12.15 -3.19 12.32
CA GLU A 165 -11.06 -3.69 11.47
C GLU A 165 -9.82 -2.77 11.54
N ILE A 166 -10.00 -1.44 11.53
CA ILE A 166 -8.88 -0.51 11.71
C ILE A 166 -8.28 -0.64 13.11
N ASP A 167 -9.09 -0.82 14.16
CA ASP A 167 -8.58 -1.05 15.51
C ASP A 167 -7.75 -2.34 15.59
N ALA A 168 -8.22 -3.42 14.97
CA ALA A 168 -7.57 -4.73 14.95
C ALA A 168 -6.21 -4.73 14.23
N LEU A 169 -5.93 -3.76 13.34
CA LEU A 169 -4.58 -3.59 12.79
C LEU A 169 -3.52 -3.31 13.86
N TYR A 170 -3.91 -2.82 15.05
CA TYR A 170 -3.01 -2.75 16.19
C TYR A 170 -2.53 -4.14 16.64
N ASP A 171 -3.39 -5.14 16.60
CA ASP A 171 -3.04 -6.51 16.97
C ASP A 171 -2.19 -7.18 15.87
N VAL A 172 -2.45 -6.84 14.59
CA VAL A 172 -1.56 -7.21 13.47
C VAL A 172 -0.17 -6.62 13.65
N TYR A 173 -0.07 -5.35 14.09
CA TYR A 173 1.22 -4.73 14.44
C TYR A 173 1.98 -5.56 15.49
N LEU A 174 1.29 -6.02 16.54
CA LEU A 174 1.91 -6.85 17.58
C LEU A 174 2.33 -8.23 17.06
N ASP A 175 1.53 -8.87 16.20
CA ASP A 175 1.89 -10.16 15.58
C ASP A 175 3.14 -10.02 14.69
N VAL A 176 3.22 -9.00 13.83
CA VAL A 176 4.40 -8.74 13.00
C VAL A 176 5.65 -8.55 13.86
N ARG A 177 5.52 -7.79 14.97
CA ARG A 177 6.60 -7.57 15.93
C ARG A 177 7.06 -8.86 16.57
N LEU A 178 6.13 -9.71 17.00
CA LEU A 178 6.44 -10.99 17.62
C LEU A 178 7.09 -11.96 16.63
N ARG A 179 6.55 -12.04 15.41
CA ARG A 179 6.93 -13.00 14.38
C ARG A 179 8.28 -12.70 13.75
N TRP A 180 8.53 -11.43 13.41
CA TRP A 180 9.71 -11.04 12.63
C TRP A 180 10.63 -10.05 13.36
N ASN A 181 10.31 -9.62 14.59
CA ASN A 181 11.04 -8.59 15.32
C ASN A 181 11.21 -7.28 14.52
N MET A 182 10.20 -6.92 13.72
CA MET A 182 10.23 -5.79 12.79
C MET A 182 9.49 -4.57 13.36
N GLU A 183 10.09 -3.39 13.30
CA GLU A 183 9.44 -2.11 13.68
C GLU A 183 9.01 -1.28 12.47
N ASP A 184 9.67 -1.45 11.33
CA ASP A 184 9.38 -0.75 10.08
C ASP A 184 8.15 -1.34 9.39
N ILE A 185 6.97 -0.93 9.84
CA ILE A 185 5.69 -1.44 9.34
C ILE A 185 4.85 -0.29 8.77
N MET A 186 4.28 -0.53 7.59
CA MET A 186 3.34 0.34 6.90
C MET A 186 2.00 -0.37 6.73
N PHE A 187 0.93 0.28 7.19
CA PHE A 187 -0.45 -0.13 6.95
C PHE A 187 -1.04 0.76 5.86
N MET A 188 -1.66 0.19 4.84
CA MET A 188 -2.23 1.01 3.77
C MET A 188 -3.37 0.32 3.02
N GLY A 189 -4.25 1.13 2.44
CA GLY A 189 -5.41 0.67 1.67
C GLY A 189 -6.64 1.52 1.92
N ASP A 190 -7.76 1.12 1.30
CA ASP A 190 -9.09 1.65 1.56
C ASP A 190 -9.60 1.19 2.92
N PHE A 191 -9.40 2.02 3.94
CA PHE A 191 -9.82 1.70 5.30
C PHE A 191 -11.28 2.08 5.54
N ASN A 192 -11.98 2.68 4.57
CA ASN A 192 -13.28 3.32 4.81
C ASN A 192 -13.24 4.28 6.02
N ALA A 193 -12.12 4.96 6.24
CA ALA A 193 -11.79 5.62 7.50
C ALA A 193 -12.27 7.09 7.59
N ASP A 194 -13.49 7.37 7.17
CA ASP A 194 -14.09 8.71 7.27
C ASP A 194 -15.61 8.68 7.10
N CYS A 195 -16.23 9.87 7.05
CA CYS A 195 -17.63 10.09 6.70
C CYS A 195 -18.55 9.28 7.62
N SER A 196 -19.50 8.53 7.05
CA SER A 196 -20.47 7.75 7.84
C SER A 196 -19.89 6.46 8.43
N TYR A 197 -18.71 6.02 7.98
CA TYR A 197 -18.13 4.74 8.38
C TYR A 197 -17.24 4.89 9.61
N VAL A 198 -16.47 5.97 9.70
CA VAL A 198 -15.71 6.35 10.90
C VAL A 198 -15.94 7.83 11.18
N THR A 199 -16.74 8.10 12.22
CA THR A 199 -17.06 9.47 12.66
C THR A 199 -15.99 10.03 13.61
N PRO A 200 -15.91 11.36 13.80
CA PRO A 200 -14.98 11.99 14.72
C PRO A 200 -15.00 11.40 16.16
N SER A 201 -16.19 11.03 16.65
CA SER A 201 -16.37 10.43 17.98
C SER A 201 -15.85 9.00 18.11
N GLN A 202 -15.61 8.29 17.01
CA GLN A 202 -15.11 6.91 17.01
C GLN A 202 -13.59 6.83 16.96
N TRP A 203 -12.88 7.87 16.49
CA TRP A 203 -11.41 7.87 16.49
C TRP A 203 -10.76 7.54 17.84
N PRO A 204 -11.27 8.01 18.99
CA PRO A 204 -10.73 7.65 20.30
C PRO A 204 -10.81 6.15 20.64
N SER A 205 -11.65 5.36 19.97
CA SER A 205 -11.75 3.91 20.20
C SER A 205 -10.80 3.08 19.32
N ILE A 206 -10.04 3.71 18.42
CA ILE A 206 -9.15 3.01 17.47
C ILE A 206 -7.70 3.13 17.97
N ARG A 207 -7.13 2.03 18.47
CA ARG A 207 -5.76 1.97 19.01
C ARG A 207 -4.69 2.35 17.98
N LEU A 208 -4.89 1.99 16.71
CA LEU A 208 -4.03 2.41 15.60
C LEU A 208 -3.99 3.93 15.41
N ARG A 209 -5.02 4.65 15.88
CA ARG A 209 -5.12 6.12 15.81
C ARG A 209 -4.61 6.81 17.08
N THR A 210 -4.98 6.29 18.25
CA THR A 210 -4.68 6.93 19.54
C THR A 210 -3.26 6.69 20.02
N SER A 211 -2.64 5.58 19.61
CA SER A 211 -1.26 5.28 19.97
C SER A 211 -0.27 6.20 19.23
N SER A 212 0.58 6.89 19.99
CA SER A 212 1.65 7.75 19.46
C SER A 212 2.73 7.00 18.66
N THR A 213 2.68 5.66 18.67
CA THR A 213 3.51 4.80 17.82
C THR A 213 3.22 5.03 16.34
N PHE A 214 1.97 5.32 15.97
CA PHE A 214 1.55 5.39 14.58
C PHE A 214 1.46 6.82 14.07
N GLN A 215 1.95 7.04 12.85
CA GLN A 215 1.79 8.28 12.13
C GLN A 215 0.95 8.07 10.88
N TRP A 216 -0.19 8.75 10.85
CA TRP A 216 -1.11 8.79 9.72
C TRP A 216 -0.60 9.83 8.72
N LEU A 217 -0.27 9.37 7.52
CA LEU A 217 0.33 10.20 6.46
C LEU A 217 -0.73 10.89 5.60
N ILE A 218 -1.92 10.30 5.50
CA ILE A 218 -3.10 10.89 4.85
C ILE A 218 -3.99 11.49 5.95
N PRO A 219 -4.14 12.83 6.02
CA PRO A 219 -4.96 13.48 7.03
C PRO A 219 -6.45 13.25 6.79
N ASP A 220 -7.29 13.47 7.80
CA ASP A 220 -8.75 13.38 7.67
C ASP A 220 -9.34 14.44 6.72
N THR A 221 -8.59 15.50 6.43
CA THR A 221 -9.01 16.56 5.50
C THR A 221 -8.73 16.24 4.04
N ALA A 222 -8.25 15.04 3.73
CA ALA A 222 -7.95 14.64 2.37
C ALA A 222 -9.19 13.98 1.74
N ASP A 223 -9.59 14.41 0.55
CA ASP A 223 -10.47 13.60 -0.29
C ASP A 223 -9.64 12.51 -0.95
N THR A 224 -10.02 11.24 -0.77
CA THR A 224 -9.42 10.09 -1.47
C THR A 224 -10.36 9.47 -2.50
N THR A 225 -11.54 10.05 -2.69
CA THR A 225 -12.55 9.54 -3.60
C THR A 225 -12.43 10.15 -4.99
N VAL A 226 -13.02 9.46 -5.97
CA VAL A 226 -13.22 9.95 -7.35
C VAL A 226 -14.70 10.24 -7.65
N THR A 227 -15.58 9.98 -6.67
CA THR A 227 -16.99 10.39 -6.64
C THR A 227 -17.14 11.85 -6.16
N PRO A 228 -18.34 12.44 -6.22
CA PRO A 228 -18.62 13.76 -5.65
C PRO A 228 -18.55 13.86 -4.12
N THR A 229 -18.28 12.75 -3.43
CA THR A 229 -18.04 12.75 -1.98
C THR A 229 -16.72 13.44 -1.63
N ASP A 230 -16.55 13.81 -0.37
CA ASP A 230 -15.31 14.35 0.18
C ASP A 230 -14.99 13.53 1.43
N CYS A 231 -14.25 12.42 1.24
CA CYS A 231 -13.99 11.45 2.29
C CYS A 231 -12.54 10.94 2.23
N ALA A 232 -11.88 10.86 3.38
CA ALA A 232 -10.55 10.31 3.57
C ALA A 232 -10.59 8.78 3.81
N TYR A 233 -11.13 8.00 2.87
CA TYR A 233 -11.29 6.56 3.04
C TYR A 233 -9.94 5.80 2.97
N ASP A 234 -9.12 6.13 1.99
CA ASP A 234 -7.82 5.50 1.77
C ASP A 234 -6.77 6.08 2.70
N ARG A 235 -6.00 5.21 3.35
CA ARG A 235 -5.04 5.62 4.39
C ARG A 235 -3.68 5.01 4.16
N ASN A 236 -2.68 5.71 4.71
CA ASN A 236 -1.34 5.20 4.88
C ASN A 236 -0.88 5.56 6.28
N VAL A 237 -0.55 4.55 7.06
CA VAL A 237 -0.14 4.65 8.46
C VAL A 237 1.21 3.97 8.60
N ARG A 238 2.18 4.66 9.17
CA ARG A 238 3.50 4.10 9.45
C ARG A 238 3.78 4.02 10.93
N VAL A 239 4.56 3.04 11.34
CA VAL A 239 5.14 3.00 12.68
C VAL A 239 6.26 4.04 12.80
N THR A 240 6.32 4.73 13.93
CA THR A 240 7.37 5.69 14.28
C THR A 240 8.12 5.17 15.49
N SER A 241 9.31 4.61 15.30
CA SER A 241 10.16 4.24 16.45
C SER A 241 10.90 5.46 17.00
N THR A 242 11.16 5.47 18.31
CA THR A 242 11.84 6.57 19.02
C THR A 242 13.24 6.86 18.47
N GLY A 243 13.92 5.84 17.93
CA GLY A 243 15.20 5.98 17.22
C GLY A 243 15.07 6.60 15.82
N GLN A 244 13.93 6.45 15.16
CA GLN A 244 13.67 6.97 13.81
C GLN A 244 13.22 8.43 13.78
N LYS A 245 12.63 8.98 14.85
CA LYS A 245 12.33 10.43 14.95
C LYS A 245 13.56 11.29 14.67
N ARG A 246 14.76 10.85 15.06
CA ARG A 246 16.02 11.56 14.80
C ARG A 246 16.61 11.32 13.41
N LEU A 247 16.29 10.19 12.77
CA LEU A 247 16.85 9.81 11.47
C LEU A 247 15.99 10.35 10.30
N MET A 248 14.67 10.44 10.48
CA MET A 248 13.70 10.77 9.42
C MET A 248 13.52 12.27 9.19
N ILE A 249 13.80 13.14 10.18
CA ILE A 249 13.90 14.60 9.96
C ILE A 249 15.06 14.93 8.99
N LYS A 250 16.01 13.99 8.79
CA LYS A 250 17.15 14.12 7.87
C LYS A 250 17.12 13.21 6.64
N LYS A 251 16.20 12.24 6.53
CA LYS A 251 16.27 11.20 5.49
C LYS A 251 14.92 11.03 4.79
N ARG A 252 14.87 11.51 3.55
CA ARG A 252 13.74 11.45 2.63
C ARG A 252 13.35 10.01 2.33
N ILE A 253 12.42 9.44 3.09
CA ILE A 253 11.50 8.45 2.53
C ILE A 253 10.29 9.24 2.04
N CYS A 254 10.27 9.53 0.75
CA CYS A 254 9.17 10.27 0.13
C CYS A 254 8.08 9.26 -0.24
N PHE A 255 7.20 8.95 0.72
CA PHE A 255 5.94 8.27 0.42
C PHE A 255 5.04 9.27 -0.31
N GLN A 256 5.04 9.23 -1.64
CA GLN A 256 4.02 9.95 -2.41
C GLN A 256 2.77 9.10 -2.46
N THR A 257 1.94 9.20 -1.41
CA THR A 257 0.54 8.79 -1.49
C THR A 257 -0.18 9.83 -2.33
N LYS A 258 -0.41 9.54 -3.61
CA LYS A 258 -1.26 10.39 -4.45
C LYS A 258 -2.64 9.76 -4.54
N ASN A 259 -3.66 10.56 -4.25
CA ASN A 259 -5.00 10.26 -4.71
C ASN A 259 -5.01 10.30 -6.25
N CYS A 260 -5.54 9.24 -6.89
CA CYS A 260 -5.63 9.09 -8.34
C CYS A 260 -6.54 10.14 -9.01
N ARG A 261 -7.26 10.97 -8.24
CA ARG A 261 -8.10 12.08 -8.72
C ARG A 261 -7.37 13.01 -9.72
N ASN A 262 -6.07 13.23 -9.56
CA ASN A 262 -5.29 14.13 -10.43
C ASN A 262 -4.50 13.44 -11.56
N LEU A 263 -4.65 12.13 -11.74
CA LEU A 263 -3.91 11.37 -12.77
C LEU A 263 -4.74 11.04 -14.02
N ILE A 264 -6.04 11.31 -13.99
CA ILE A 264 -6.97 11.04 -15.09
C ILE A 264 -7.70 12.36 -15.39
N PRO A 265 -7.38 13.06 -16.49
CA PRO A 265 -8.18 14.17 -16.94
C PRO A 265 -9.58 13.65 -17.34
N ASP A 266 -10.62 14.21 -16.70
CA ASP A 266 -11.99 14.23 -17.23
C ASP A 266 -12.71 12.88 -17.47
N GLN A 267 -12.32 11.83 -16.73
CA GLN A 267 -12.95 10.51 -16.84
C GLN A 267 -13.16 9.82 -15.47
N SER A 268 -13.63 10.57 -14.48
CA SER A 268 -14.08 9.98 -13.20
C SER A 268 -15.09 8.85 -13.44
N ASN A 269 -15.94 8.96 -14.47
CA ASN A 269 -16.92 7.94 -14.84
C ASN A 269 -16.32 6.59 -15.32
N LEU A 270 -15.09 6.52 -15.83
CA LEU A 270 -14.51 5.25 -16.32
C LEU A 270 -14.19 4.24 -15.20
N PHE A 271 -14.01 4.71 -13.97
CA PHE A 271 -13.85 3.83 -12.81
C PHE A 271 -15.18 3.40 -12.18
N PHE A 272 -16.30 4.03 -12.60
CA PHE A 272 -17.66 3.80 -12.08
C PHE A 272 -18.67 3.17 -13.05
N LEU A 273 -18.33 2.98 -14.33
CA LEU A 273 -19.26 2.35 -15.26
C LEU A 273 -19.35 0.84 -14.97
N SER A 274 -20.60 0.43 -14.69
CA SER A 274 -21.11 -0.95 -14.56
C SER A 274 -20.56 -1.90 -15.61
#